data_AF-A0A920J571-F1
#
_entry.id   AF-A0A920J571-F1
#
_cell.length_a   1.000
_cell.length_b   1.000
_cell.length_c   1.000
_cell.angle_alpha   90.00
_cell.angle_beta   90.00
_cell.angle_gamma   90.00
#
_symmetry.space_group_name_H-M   'P 1'
#
loop_
_entity.id
_entity.type
_entity.pdbx_description
1 polymer ?
#
loop_
_entity_poly.entity_id
_entity_poly.type
_entity_poly.pdbx_seq_one_letter_code
_entity_poly.pdbx_strand_id
1 'polypeptide(L)'
;MDSLLPASKQGKDGTDISIPYYFNLAPNYDLEIGPRYIAKRGLGLSSDFRYLTNRTVGEVKGTIFKKDNEYTRETGDSSNKRWEATWKHRTNFSNNLMLNINYHDASDAYFFRDIGSDQYGSSRKNYLKKAFRVCGGIPIIE
;
A
#
# COMPACT_ATOMS: atom_id res chain seq x y z
N MET A 1 10.24 -18.63 2.67
CA MET A 1 10.53 -17.28 2.16
C MET A 1 10.88 -17.49 0.73
N ASP A 2 10.08 -16.92 -0.16
CA ASP A 2 10.22 -17.16 -1.58
C ASP A 2 10.50 -15.81 -2.25
N SER A 3 11.61 -15.72 -2.97
CA SER A 3 11.85 -14.56 -3.82
C SER A 3 10.88 -14.62 -5.00
N LEU A 4 10.14 -13.54 -5.21
CA LEU A 4 9.34 -13.38 -6.42
C LEU A 4 10.25 -12.89 -7.55
N LEU A 5 9.80 -13.05 -8.79
CA LEU A 5 10.57 -12.60 -9.94
C LEU A 5 10.79 -11.08 -9.86
N PRO A 6 12.04 -10.61 -10.03
CA PRO A 6 12.29 -9.18 -10.11
C PRO A 6 11.57 -8.61 -11.33
N ALA A 7 11.08 -7.39 -11.21
CA ALA A 7 10.43 -6.67 -12.28
C ALA A 7 11.25 -5.44 -12.64
N SER A 8 11.33 -5.14 -13.93
CA SER A 8 11.94 -3.91 -14.44
C SER A 8 11.00 -3.20 -15.41
N LYS A 9 10.98 -1.87 -15.33
CA LYS A 9 10.21 -1.00 -16.21
C LYS A 9 11.04 0.20 -16.64
N GLN A 10 10.82 0.66 -17.86
CA GLN A 10 11.38 1.91 -18.37
C GLN A 10 10.28 2.97 -18.42
N GLY A 11 10.55 4.19 -17.97
CA GLY A 11 9.58 5.29 -18.03
C GLY A 11 10.21 6.68 -17.99
N LYS A 12 9.36 7.71 -17.79
CA LYS A 12 9.78 9.13 -17.72
C LYS A 12 10.83 9.41 -16.63
N ASP A 13 10.79 8.63 -15.55
CA ASP A 13 11.66 8.76 -14.38
C ASP A 13 12.87 7.81 -14.46
N GLY A 14 13.13 7.25 -15.65
CA GLY A 14 14.22 6.33 -15.94
C GLY A 14 13.85 4.87 -15.69
N THR A 15 14.86 4.06 -15.38
CA THR A 15 14.70 2.63 -15.09
C THR A 15 14.15 2.45 -13.68
N ASP A 16 13.15 1.60 -13.55
CA ASP A 16 12.45 1.25 -12.32
C ASP A 16 12.60 -0.26 -12.10
N ILE A 17 13.24 -0.65 -11.01
CA ILE A 17 13.57 -2.05 -10.68
C ILE A 17 12.97 -2.37 -9.32
N SER A 18 12.23 -3.46 -9.23
CA SER A 18 11.63 -3.96 -7.99
C SER A 18 12.03 -5.43 -7.77
N ILE A 19 12.35 -5.78 -6.53
CA ILE A 19 12.80 -7.13 -6.15
C ILE A 19 11.91 -7.64 -5.01
N PRO A 20 10.75 -8.24 -5.29
CA PRO A 20 9.80 -8.61 -4.26
C PRO A 20 10.19 -9.92 -3.54
N TYR A 21 9.95 -9.97 -2.24
CA TYR A 21 10.15 -11.12 -1.37
C TYR A 21 8.87 -11.44 -0.61
N TYR A 22 8.44 -12.70 -0.71
CA TYR A 22 7.23 -13.20 -0.07
C TYR A 22 7.56 -14.02 1.20
N PHE A 23 6.79 -13.75 2.24
CA PHE A 23 6.88 -14.37 3.55
C PHE A 23 5.51 -14.91 3.94
N ASN A 24 5.34 -16.24 3.85
CA ASN A 24 4.24 -16.93 4.51
C ASN A 24 4.57 -17.05 6.01
N LEU A 25 3.95 -16.20 6.84
CA LEU A 25 4.26 -16.12 8.27
C LEU A 25 3.43 -17.13 9.07
N ALA A 26 2.15 -17.29 8.73
CA ALA A 26 1.25 -18.28 9.28
C ALA A 26 0.12 -18.58 8.27
N PRO A 27 -0.68 -19.64 8.46
CA PRO A 27 -1.76 -19.98 7.52
C PRO A 27 -2.79 -18.86 7.28
N ASN A 28 -2.86 -17.88 8.17
CA ASN A 28 -3.87 -16.84 8.21
C ASN A 28 -3.30 -15.42 7.97
N TYR A 29 -1.99 -15.26 7.73
CA TYR A 29 -1.41 -13.98 7.34
C TYR A 29 -0.05 -14.13 6.64
N ASP A 30 0.22 -13.20 5.73
CA ASP A 30 1.47 -13.13 4.98
C ASP A 30 1.97 -11.70 4.83
N LEU A 31 3.22 -11.60 4.39
CA LEU A 31 3.91 -10.35 4.17
C LEU A 31 4.69 -10.43 2.86
N GLU A 32 4.55 -9.41 2.02
CA GLU A 32 5.40 -9.17 0.87
C GLU A 32 6.20 -7.88 1.11
N ILE A 33 7.50 -7.90 0.83
CA ILE A 33 8.36 -6.73 0.89
C ILE A 33 9.08 -6.60 -0.45
N GLY A 34 9.05 -5.42 -1.05
CA GLY A 34 9.72 -5.11 -2.31
C GLY A 34 10.62 -3.89 -2.18
N PRO A 35 11.94 -4.07 -2.01
CA PRO A 35 12.91 -3.04 -2.32
C PRO A 35 12.76 -2.60 -3.78
N ARG A 36 12.73 -1.29 -4.01
CA ARG A 36 12.52 -0.71 -5.33
C ARG A 36 13.50 0.42 -5.56
N TYR A 37 14.02 0.51 -6.77
CA TYR A 37 14.90 1.58 -7.21
C TYR A 37 14.36 2.22 -8.48
N ILE A 38 14.19 3.54 -8.46
CA ILE A 38 13.77 4.33 -9.62
C ILE A 38 14.90 5.31 -9.93
N ALA A 39 15.47 5.24 -11.13
CA ALA A 39 16.73 5.91 -11.48
C ALA A 39 16.77 7.40 -11.12
N LYS A 40 15.71 8.17 -11.42
CA LYS A 40 15.66 9.61 -11.07
C LYS A 40 15.18 9.89 -9.65
N ARG A 41 14.45 8.98 -9.01
CA ARG A 41 13.84 9.23 -7.70
C ARG A 41 14.72 8.70 -6.57
N GLY A 42 15.19 7.47 -6.66
CA GLY A 42 16.09 6.86 -5.68
C GLY A 42 15.58 5.51 -5.18
N LEU A 43 16.02 5.14 -3.98
CA LEU A 43 15.66 3.90 -3.31
C LEU A 43 14.38 4.07 -2.49
N GLY A 44 13.50 3.08 -2.61
CA GLY A 44 12.31 2.92 -1.83
C GLY A 44 12.10 1.49 -1.36
N LEU A 45 11.13 1.34 -0.47
CA LEU A 45 10.69 0.06 0.07
C LEU A 45 9.17 0.04 0.08
N SER A 46 8.60 -0.98 -0.53
CA SER A 46 7.18 -1.29 -0.46
C SER A 46 6.93 -2.50 0.42
N SER A 47 5.82 -2.52 1.13
CA SER A 47 5.34 -3.68 1.87
C SER A 47 3.84 -3.88 1.67
N ASP A 48 3.41 -5.14 1.66
CA ASP A 48 2.02 -5.57 1.62
C ASP A 48 1.82 -6.65 2.67
N PHE A 49 1.04 -6.35 3.70
CA PHE A 49 0.71 -7.27 4.78
C PHE A 49 -0.77 -7.65 4.68
N ARG A 50 -1.05 -8.94 4.53
CA ARG A 50 -2.40 -9.45 4.37
C ARG A 50 -2.73 -10.42 5.48
N TYR A 51 -3.95 -10.33 5.99
CA TYR A 51 -4.43 -11.18 7.07
C TYR A 51 -5.89 -11.57 6.86
N LEU A 52 -6.21 -12.81 7.20
CA LEU A 52 -7.52 -13.41 7.00
C LEU A 52 -7.85 -14.34 8.17
N THR A 53 -8.99 -14.13 8.81
CA THR A 53 -9.58 -15.05 9.79
C THR A 53 -11.00 -15.38 9.36
N ASN A 54 -11.69 -16.27 10.09
CA ASN A 54 -13.09 -16.63 9.81
C ASN A 54 -14.05 -15.42 9.78
N ARG A 55 -13.69 -14.32 10.45
CA ARG A 55 -14.54 -13.13 10.59
C ARG A 55 -13.92 -11.86 10.05
N THR A 56 -12.63 -11.88 9.72
CA THR A 56 -11.85 -10.69 9.40
C THR A 56 -11.04 -10.88 8.14
N VAL A 57 -11.04 -9.90 7.26
CA VAL A 57 -10.08 -9.78 6.17
C VAL A 57 -9.47 -8.40 6.18
N GLY A 58 -8.17 -8.31 5.96
CA GLY A 58 -7.51 -7.02 5.88
C GLY A 58 -6.19 -7.05 5.12
N GLU A 59 -5.80 -5.85 4.72
CA GLU A 59 -4.65 -5.56 3.88
C GLU A 59 -4.07 -4.22 4.34
N VAL A 60 -2.78 -4.22 4.68
CA VAL A 60 -2.01 -3.02 5.01
C VAL A 60 -0.87 -2.90 4.01
N LYS A 61 -0.88 -1.84 3.22
CA LYS A 61 0.22 -1.52 2.31
C LYS A 61 0.92 -0.26 2.76
N GLY A 62 2.22 -0.22 2.54
CA GLY A 62 2.99 1.00 2.70
C GLY A 62 4.12 1.05 1.69
N THR A 63 4.41 2.24 1.20
CA THR A 63 5.61 2.49 0.41
C THR A 63 6.31 3.71 0.96
N ILE A 64 7.64 3.64 1.07
CA ILE A 64 8.47 4.74 1.54
C ILE A 64 9.68 4.94 0.65
N PHE A 65 9.94 6.17 0.26
CA PHE A 65 11.17 6.62 -0.38
C PHE A 65 11.86 7.60 0.57
N LYS A 66 13.07 7.28 1.01
CA LYS A 66 13.80 8.11 1.98
C LYS A 66 14.31 9.43 1.37
N LYS A 67 14.57 9.42 0.07
CA LYS A 67 15.06 10.57 -0.69
C LYS A 67 14.58 10.45 -2.14
N ASP A 68 13.66 11.32 -2.55
CA ASP A 68 13.15 11.49 -3.92
C ASP A 68 13.73 12.77 -4.52
N ASN A 69 14.84 12.63 -5.25
CA ASN A 69 15.56 13.76 -5.84
C ASN A 69 14.72 14.50 -6.89
N GLU A 70 13.92 13.77 -7.66
CA GLU A 70 13.09 14.34 -8.71
C GLU A 70 11.93 15.14 -8.13
N TYR A 71 11.34 14.68 -7.01
CA TYR A 71 10.32 15.45 -6.30
C TYR A 71 10.85 16.79 -5.79
N THR A 72 12.04 16.82 -5.18
CA THR A 72 12.67 18.09 -4.76
C THR A 72 12.92 19.01 -5.95
N ARG A 73 13.34 18.47 -7.10
CA ARG A 73 13.55 19.25 -8.33
C ARG A 73 12.24 19.82 -8.89
N GLU A 74 11.14 19.07 -8.81
CA GLU A 74 9.82 19.46 -9.33
C GLU A 74 9.08 20.45 -8.42
N THR A 75 9.26 20.35 -7.09
CA THR A 75 8.43 21.07 -6.11
C THR A 75 9.21 22.09 -5.25
N GLY A 76 10.53 22.00 -5.20
CA GLY A 76 11.37 22.76 -4.27
C GLY A 76 11.33 22.24 -2.82
N ASP A 77 10.56 21.19 -2.53
CA ASP A 77 10.45 20.61 -1.19
C ASP A 77 11.73 19.85 -0.81
N SER A 78 12.39 20.34 0.23
CA SER A 78 13.65 19.79 0.74
C SER A 78 13.46 18.57 1.65
N SER A 79 12.23 18.30 2.12
CA SER A 79 11.92 17.13 2.95
C SER A 79 12.27 15.83 2.24
N ASN A 80 12.07 15.78 0.90
CA ASN A 80 12.39 14.72 -0.07
C ASN A 80 11.96 13.28 0.29
N LYS A 81 11.38 13.08 1.48
CA LYS A 81 10.86 11.84 1.99
C LYS A 81 9.40 11.71 1.56
N ARG A 82 9.09 10.63 0.86
CA ARG A 82 7.76 10.36 0.34
C ARG A 82 7.24 9.06 0.88
N TRP A 83 5.95 9.02 1.19
CA TRP A 83 5.33 7.79 1.68
C TRP A 83 3.86 7.70 1.28
N GLU A 84 3.34 6.48 1.20
CA GLU A 84 1.91 6.21 1.24
C GLU A 84 1.61 5.09 2.20
N ALA A 85 0.40 5.11 2.74
CA ALA A 85 -0.12 4.06 3.59
C ALA A 85 -1.56 3.76 3.20
N THR A 86 -1.88 2.49 3.14
CA THR A 86 -3.20 1.97 2.85
C THR A 86 -3.58 0.96 3.92
N TRP A 87 -4.77 1.11 4.49
CA TRP A 87 -5.37 0.12 5.38
C TRP A 87 -6.81 -0.17 4.95
N LYS A 88 -7.03 -1.41 4.52
CA LYS A 88 -8.36 -1.95 4.29
C LYS A 88 -8.60 -3.02 5.33
N HIS A 89 -9.75 -2.96 6.00
CA HIS A 89 -10.13 -3.95 6.99
C HIS A 89 -11.64 -4.14 6.98
N ARG A 90 -12.08 -5.39 7.04
CA ARG A 90 -13.47 -5.76 7.24
C ARG A 90 -13.53 -6.82 8.32
N THR A 91 -14.37 -6.61 9.33
CA THR A 91 -14.65 -7.57 10.39
C THR A 91 -16.15 -7.72 10.58
N ASN A 92 -16.62 -8.97 10.59
CA ASN A 92 -17.97 -9.33 11.01
C ASN A 92 -17.93 -9.77 12.47
N PHE A 93 -18.33 -8.90 13.40
CA PHE A 93 -18.38 -9.25 14.82
C PHE A 93 -19.51 -10.25 15.11
N SER A 94 -20.65 -10.07 14.44
CA SER A 94 -21.79 -10.97 14.43
C SER A 94 -22.48 -10.91 13.06
N ASN A 95 -23.52 -11.70 12.82
CA ASN A 95 -24.29 -11.68 11.57
C ASN A 95 -24.88 -10.29 11.26
N ASN A 96 -25.10 -9.48 12.30
CA ASN A 96 -25.75 -8.17 12.17
C ASN A 96 -24.79 -7.02 12.46
N LEU A 97 -23.54 -7.27 12.85
CA LEU A 97 -22.59 -6.20 13.19
C LEU A 97 -21.30 -6.35 12.37
N MET A 98 -21.08 -5.40 11.46
CA MET A 98 -19.91 -5.35 10.60
C MET A 98 -19.17 -4.02 10.75
N LEU A 99 -17.85 -4.08 10.83
CA LEU A 99 -16.94 -2.95 10.72
C LEU A 99 -16.22 -3.00 9.38
N ASN A 100 -16.20 -1.88 8.67
CA ASN A 100 -15.39 -1.66 7.48
C ASN A 100 -14.51 -0.42 7.64
N ILE A 101 -13.22 -0.58 7.38
CA ILE A 101 -12.23 0.48 7.36
C ILE A 101 -11.62 0.50 5.96
N ASN A 102 -11.55 1.70 5.39
CA ASN A 102 -10.88 1.97 4.13
C ASN A 102 -10.17 3.31 4.27
N TYR A 103 -8.89 3.22 4.62
CA TYR A 103 -8.04 4.36 4.90
C TYR A 103 -6.87 4.38 3.91
N HIS A 104 -6.65 5.54 3.32
CA HIS A 104 -5.53 5.80 2.43
C HIS A 104 -4.97 7.18 2.76
N ASP A 105 -3.66 7.25 2.88
CA ASP A 105 -2.95 8.51 3.07
C ASP A 105 -1.62 8.51 2.33
N ALA A 106 -1.11 9.70 2.02
CA ALA A 106 0.17 9.88 1.38
C ALA A 106 0.83 11.17 1.85
N SER A 107 2.16 11.25 1.68
CA SER A 107 2.95 12.44 1.99
C SER A 107 2.50 13.67 1.22
N ASP A 108 2.04 13.47 -0.02
CA ASP A 108 1.73 14.54 -0.96
C ASP A 108 0.76 14.06 -2.05
N ALA A 109 0.16 15.00 -2.76
CA ALA A 109 -0.86 14.72 -3.78
C ALA A 109 -0.28 14.06 -5.06
N TYR A 110 1.03 14.11 -5.27
CA TYR A 110 1.68 13.62 -6.49
C TYR A 110 2.19 12.18 -6.36
N PHE A 111 2.16 11.59 -5.15
CA PHE A 111 2.78 10.29 -4.86
C PHE A 111 2.36 9.18 -5.84
N PHE A 112 1.05 9.00 -6.04
CA PHE A 112 0.54 7.91 -6.90
C PHE A 112 0.78 8.12 -8.39
N ARG A 113 0.92 9.38 -8.83
CA ARG A 113 1.28 9.72 -10.20
C ARG A 113 2.73 9.34 -10.49
N ASP A 114 3.58 9.57 -9.51
CA ASP A 114 5.04 9.49 -9.64
C ASP A 114 5.61 8.10 -9.34
N ILE A 115 5.15 7.48 -8.25
CA ILE A 115 5.70 6.22 -7.72
C ILE A 115 4.72 5.05 -7.92
N GLY A 116 3.42 5.29 -7.74
CA GLY A 116 2.39 4.25 -7.72
C GLY A 116 2.04 3.81 -6.29
N SER A 117 1.24 2.73 -6.15
CA SER A 117 0.68 2.28 -4.86
C SER A 117 0.91 0.79 -4.57
N ASP A 118 1.79 0.16 -5.34
CA ASP A 118 2.14 -1.25 -5.28
C ASP A 118 3.65 -1.44 -5.48
N GLN A 119 4.10 -2.65 -5.23
CA GLN A 119 5.52 -3.04 -5.27
C GLN A 119 6.12 -2.85 -6.67
N TYR A 120 5.28 -2.83 -7.70
CA TYR A 120 5.66 -2.72 -9.11
C TYR A 120 5.40 -1.33 -9.73
N GLY A 121 4.79 -0.40 -9.00
CA GLY A 121 4.39 0.90 -9.54
C GLY A 121 3.39 0.83 -10.70
N SER A 122 2.59 -0.23 -10.75
CA SER A 122 1.57 -0.46 -11.78
C SER A 122 0.21 0.09 -11.37
N SER A 123 -0.05 0.18 -10.07
CA SER A 123 -1.32 0.69 -9.54
C SER A 123 -1.27 2.19 -9.26
N ARG A 124 -2.24 2.94 -9.79
CA ARG A 124 -2.42 4.39 -9.55
C ARG A 124 -3.75 4.66 -8.86
N LYS A 125 -3.75 5.67 -7.98
CA LYS A 125 -4.95 6.18 -7.32
C LYS A 125 -5.15 7.65 -7.64
N ASN A 126 -6.40 8.02 -7.91
CA ASN A 126 -6.77 9.39 -8.23
C ASN A 126 -7.38 10.14 -7.04
N TYR A 127 -7.70 9.45 -5.95
CA TYR A 127 -8.22 10.04 -4.72
C TYR A 127 -7.85 9.20 -3.50
N LEU A 128 -7.73 9.88 -2.35
CA LEU A 128 -7.48 9.26 -1.05
C LEU A 128 -8.80 9.08 -0.31
N LYS A 129 -9.18 7.83 -0.04
CA LYS A 129 -10.39 7.52 0.72
C LYS A 129 -10.03 7.33 2.19
N LYS A 130 -10.70 8.07 3.07
CA LYS A 130 -10.59 7.97 4.54
C LYS A 130 -11.98 7.71 5.10
N ALA A 131 -12.36 6.43 5.18
CA ALA A 131 -13.71 6.01 5.54
C ALA A 131 -13.69 4.91 6.60
N PHE A 132 -14.50 5.12 7.63
CA PHE A 132 -14.80 4.15 8.68
C PHE A 132 -16.31 3.97 8.69
N ARG A 133 -16.79 2.72 8.59
CA ARG A 133 -18.22 2.40 8.55
C ARG A 133 -18.52 1.27 9.51
N VAL A 134 -19.53 1.47 10.34
CA VAL A 134 -20.13 0.42 11.17
C VAL A 134 -21.54 0.18 10.64
N CYS A 135 -21.86 -1.07 10.34
CA CYS A 135 -23.17 -1.50 9.87
C CYS A 135 -23.78 -2.43 10.90
N GLY A 136 -24.91 -2.02 11.48
CA GLY A 136 -25.70 -2.77 12.44
C GLY A 136 -27.08 -3.09 11.85
N GLY A 137 -27.49 -4.37 11.82
CA GLY A 137 -28.87 -4.78 11.58
C GLY A 137 -29.64 -4.89 12.90
N ILE A 138 -30.90 -4.46 12.91
CA ILE A 138 -31.80 -4.68 14.06
C ILE A 138 -32.00 -6.19 14.19
N PRO A 139 -31.82 -6.80 15.39
CA PRO A 139 -32.20 -8.19 15.57
C PRO A 139 -33.71 -8.33 15.35
N ILE A 140 -34.11 -9.17 14.40
CA ILE A 140 -35.49 -9.60 14.27
C ILE A 140 -35.72 -10.52 15.46
N ILE A 141 -36.52 -10.07 16.42
CA ILE A 141 -36.97 -10.89 17.54
C ILE A 141 -38.18 -11.64 16.98
N GLU A 142 -38.05 -12.95 16.75
CA GLU A 142 -39.19 -13.84 16.53
C GLU A 142 -39.85 -14.21 17.87
#